data_AF-A0A8B8AUM5-F1
#
_entry.id   AF-A0A8B8AUM5-F1
#
_cell.length_a   1.000
_cell.length_b   1.000
_cell.length_c   1.000
_cell.angle_alpha   90.00
_cell.angle_beta   90.00
_cell.angle_gamma   90.00
#
_symmetry.space_group_name_H-M   'P 1'
#
loop_
_entity.id
_entity.type
_entity.pdbx_description
1 polymer ?
#
loop_
_entity_poly.entity_id
_entity_poly.type
_entity_poly.pdbx_seq_one_letter_code
_entity_poly.pdbx_strand_id
1 'polypeptide(L)'
;MLYWKITVQWKNDWDRPLNFQCSSRKSSIHQIVSYHDNKMEDRRFDFNCRHVPSVVGPVSCSLSGYVNDFDAPVLYSCPNGGYINGISSYHHNHYEDRRYRFRCCVPYSRHCHRNCSWTNWVNDWDSYFNYFVPSGYVIRSVHSIHDNHREDRRFQFEICQIVKH
;
A
#
# COMPACT_ATOMS: atom_id res chain seq x y z
N MET A 1 15.86 -29.89 -1.39
CA MET A 1 15.59 -28.43 -1.35
C MET A 1 14.09 -28.22 -1.52
N LEU A 2 13.35 -27.93 -0.44
CA LEU A 2 11.94 -27.53 -0.57
C LEU A 2 11.89 -26.06 -1.01
N TYR A 3 11.51 -25.84 -2.27
CA TYR A 3 11.09 -24.53 -2.75
C TYR A 3 9.76 -24.19 -2.08
N TRP A 4 9.78 -23.28 -1.11
CA TRP A 4 8.57 -22.60 -0.68
C TRP A 4 8.07 -21.75 -1.86
N LYS A 5 7.13 -22.28 -2.65
CA LYS A 5 6.30 -21.44 -3.50
C LYS A 5 5.59 -20.48 -2.54
N ILE A 6 5.97 -19.21 -2.52
CA ILE A 6 5.18 -18.18 -1.86
C ILE A 6 3.85 -18.18 -2.62
N THR A 7 2.83 -18.77 -2.02
CA THR A 7 1.48 -18.80 -2.58
C THR A 7 0.83 -17.44 -2.31
N VAL A 8 0.44 -16.76 -3.38
CA VAL A 8 -0.34 -15.51 -3.28
C VAL A 8 -1.66 -15.82 -2.57
N GLN A 9 -1.99 -15.03 -1.55
CA GLN A 9 -3.23 -15.14 -0.78
C GLN A 9 -4.03 -13.85 -0.90
N TRP A 10 -4.80 -13.73 -1.98
CA TRP A 10 -5.61 -12.54 -2.25
C TRP A 10 -6.43 -12.09 -1.03
N LYS A 11 -6.29 -10.82 -0.66
CA LYS A 11 -6.96 -10.18 0.49
C LYS A 11 -8.30 -9.56 0.09
N ASN A 12 -8.61 -9.55 -1.20
CA ASN A 12 -9.92 -9.24 -1.77
C ASN A 12 -10.13 -10.07 -3.03
N ASP A 13 -11.39 -10.25 -3.38
CA ASP A 13 -11.81 -10.66 -4.72
C ASP A 13 -12.16 -9.43 -5.58
N TRP A 14 -12.38 -9.65 -6.87
CA TRP A 14 -12.88 -8.64 -7.81
C TRP A 14 -14.21 -8.07 -7.37
N ASP A 15 -14.45 -6.79 -7.61
CA ASP A 15 -15.62 -6.01 -7.18
C ASP A 15 -15.86 -5.99 -5.66
N ARG A 16 -15.02 -6.69 -4.89
CA ARG A 16 -15.17 -6.81 -3.45
C ARG A 16 -14.28 -5.78 -2.73
N PRO A 17 -14.75 -5.29 -1.57
CA PRO A 17 -13.95 -4.42 -0.74
C PRO A 17 -12.64 -5.08 -0.33
N LEU A 18 -11.58 -4.28 -0.30
CA LEU A 18 -10.31 -4.63 0.32
C LEU A 18 -10.28 -4.02 1.72
N ASN A 19 -9.94 -4.82 2.73
CA ASN A 19 -9.72 -4.34 4.10
C ASN A 19 -8.56 -5.10 4.73
N PHE A 20 -7.35 -4.55 4.62
CA PHE A 20 -6.13 -5.17 5.11
C PHE A 20 -5.41 -4.29 6.12
N GLN A 21 -4.89 -4.89 7.19
CA GLN A 21 -3.92 -4.27 8.09
C GLN A 21 -2.93 -5.32 8.61
N CYS A 22 -1.69 -4.91 8.86
CA CYS A 22 -0.75 -5.76 9.58
C CYS A 22 -1.25 -6.05 11.00
N SER A 23 -0.97 -7.26 11.49
CA SER A 23 -1.36 -7.70 12.84
C SER A 23 -0.73 -6.88 13.97
N SER A 24 0.48 -6.34 13.74
CA SER A 24 1.19 -5.48 14.67
C SER A 24 1.20 -4.03 14.22
N ARG A 25 0.97 -3.11 15.16
CA ARG A 25 1.17 -1.67 14.97
C ARG A 25 2.62 -1.29 14.74
N LYS A 26 3.58 -2.19 14.99
CA LYS A 26 5.02 -2.00 14.76
C LYS A 26 5.51 -2.69 13.47
N SER A 27 4.58 -3.08 12.61
CA SER A 27 4.89 -3.67 11.30
C SER A 27 4.35 -2.79 10.19
N SER A 28 5.08 -2.73 9.08
CA SER A 28 4.65 -2.04 7.86
C SER A 28 4.42 -3.06 6.75
N ILE A 29 3.58 -2.72 5.78
CA ILE A 29 3.47 -3.46 4.53
C ILE A 29 4.84 -3.41 3.85
N HIS A 30 5.43 -4.58 3.59
CA HIS A 30 6.73 -4.67 2.92
C HIS A 30 6.67 -5.40 1.58
N GLN A 31 5.55 -6.05 1.27
CA GLN A 31 5.31 -6.67 -0.02
C GLN A 31 3.89 -6.34 -0.45
N ILE A 32 3.74 -5.95 -1.70
CA ILE A 32 2.44 -5.75 -2.36
C ILE A 32 2.45 -6.56 -3.64
N VAL A 33 1.51 -7.48 -3.74
CA VAL A 33 1.23 -8.22 -4.97
C VAL A 33 -0.10 -7.73 -5.51
N SER A 34 -0.18 -7.45 -6.80
CA SER A 34 -1.45 -7.10 -7.43
C SER A 34 -1.54 -7.64 -8.85
N TYR A 35 -2.76 -7.97 -9.24
CA TYR A 35 -3.13 -8.45 -10.55
C TYR A 35 -4.44 -7.76 -10.95
N HIS A 36 -4.51 -7.30 -12.19
CA HIS A 36 -5.71 -6.73 -12.83
C HIS A 36 -6.36 -7.77 -13.74
N ASP A 37 -7.67 -7.71 -13.90
CA ASP A 37 -8.42 -8.60 -14.79
C ASP A 37 -9.38 -7.80 -15.68
N ASN A 38 -9.13 -7.78 -16.99
CA ASN A 38 -9.88 -6.99 -17.97
C ASN A 38 -11.35 -7.42 -18.16
N LYS A 39 -11.83 -8.50 -17.53
CA LYS A 39 -13.28 -8.79 -17.54
C LYS A 39 -14.00 -8.15 -16.37
N MET A 40 -13.28 -7.99 -15.27
CA MET A 40 -13.79 -7.38 -14.04
C MET A 40 -13.41 -5.90 -13.94
N GLU A 41 -12.42 -5.47 -14.74
CA GLU A 41 -11.80 -4.14 -14.72
C GLU A 41 -11.46 -3.67 -13.31
N ASP A 42 -10.85 -4.58 -12.56
CA ASP A 42 -10.55 -4.39 -11.15
C ASP A 42 -9.19 -5.01 -10.80
N ARG A 43 -8.67 -4.69 -9.61
CA ARG A 43 -7.44 -5.24 -9.03
C ARG A 43 -7.69 -6.07 -7.77
N ARG A 44 -7.08 -7.26 -7.72
CA ARG A 44 -6.86 -8.00 -6.47
C ARG A 44 -5.52 -7.64 -5.87
N PHE A 45 -5.45 -7.71 -4.55
CA PHE A 45 -4.25 -7.38 -3.81
C PHE A 45 -3.91 -8.45 -2.77
N ASP A 46 -2.61 -8.74 -2.62
CA ASP A 46 -2.06 -9.48 -1.49
C ASP A 46 -0.93 -8.67 -0.84
N PHE A 47 -0.78 -8.84 0.46
CA PHE A 47 0.10 -8.04 1.30
C PHE A 47 0.82 -8.92 2.32
N ASN A 48 2.12 -8.70 2.45
CA ASN A 48 2.89 -9.22 3.58
C ASN A 48 3.49 -8.08 4.42
N CYS A 49 3.62 -8.36 5.71
CA CYS A 49 4.02 -7.40 6.72
C CYS A 49 5.38 -7.75 7.33
N ARG A 50 6.22 -6.73 7.52
CA ARG A 50 7.53 -6.86 8.16
C ARG A 50 7.55 -5.99 9.40
N HIS A 51 8.08 -6.53 10.50
CA HIS A 51 8.33 -5.73 11.68
C HIS A 51 9.34 -4.62 11.35
N VAL A 52 9.08 -3.39 11.80
CA VAL A 52 9.98 -2.24 11.72
C VAL A 52 10.79 -2.13 13.01
N PRO A 53 12.05 -2.61 13.07
CA PRO A 53 12.78 -2.75 14.33
C PRO A 53 13.17 -1.41 14.96
N SER A 54 13.35 -0.36 14.13
CA SER A 54 13.69 0.98 14.60
C SER A 54 12.55 1.69 15.33
N VAL A 55 11.31 1.19 15.21
CA VAL A 55 10.14 1.73 15.90
C VAL A 55 10.06 1.15 17.32
N VAL A 56 10.57 1.91 18.28
CA VAL A 56 10.55 1.56 19.70
C VAL A 56 9.49 2.36 20.45
N GLY A 57 8.91 1.76 21.50
CA GLY A 57 7.89 2.42 22.32
C GLY A 57 6.46 2.37 21.75
N PRO A 58 5.56 3.27 22.22
CA PRO A 58 4.17 3.31 21.81
C PRO A 58 3.99 3.73 20.34
N VAL A 59 2.99 3.15 19.67
CA VAL A 59 2.59 3.49 18.31
C VAL A 59 1.08 3.68 18.28
N SER A 60 0.63 4.82 17.75
CA SER A 60 -0.78 5.09 17.46
C SER A 60 -1.08 4.83 16.00
N CYS A 61 -2.26 4.31 15.67
CA CYS A 61 -2.63 4.11 14.28
C CYS A 61 -4.05 4.59 14.01
N SER A 62 -4.24 5.25 12.87
CA SER A 62 -5.53 5.75 12.41
C SER A 62 -5.74 5.38 10.94
N LEU A 63 -6.99 5.13 10.58
CA LEU A 63 -7.42 4.97 9.19
C LEU A 63 -7.83 6.34 8.66
N SER A 64 -7.32 6.73 7.49
CA SER A 64 -7.70 7.99 6.83
C SER A 64 -9.18 7.99 6.41
N GLY A 65 -9.68 9.15 5.98
CA GLY A 65 -10.83 9.20 5.06
C GLY A 65 -10.46 8.62 3.69
N TYR A 66 -11.42 8.59 2.76
CA TYR A 66 -11.10 8.33 1.35
C TYR A 66 -10.22 9.45 0.82
N VAL A 67 -9.11 9.08 0.19
CA VAL A 67 -8.05 10.04 -0.20
C VAL A 67 -8.13 10.44 -1.68
N ASN A 68 -9.01 9.79 -2.43
CA ASN A 68 -9.30 10.08 -3.83
C ASN A 68 -10.80 9.88 -4.10
N ASP A 69 -11.29 10.53 -5.14
CA ASP A 69 -12.52 10.14 -5.83
C ASP A 69 -12.21 9.14 -6.95
N PHE A 70 -13.24 8.55 -7.55
CA PHE A 70 -13.06 7.67 -8.71
C PHE A 70 -12.43 8.44 -9.87
N ASP A 71 -11.63 7.75 -10.68
CA ASP A 71 -10.79 8.26 -11.78
C ASP A 71 -9.72 9.27 -11.37
N ALA A 72 -9.82 9.81 -10.15
CA ALA A 72 -8.87 10.76 -9.62
C ALA A 72 -7.59 10.06 -9.13
N PRO A 73 -6.44 10.76 -9.20
CA PRO A 73 -5.21 10.26 -8.63
C PRO A 73 -5.31 10.06 -7.11
N VAL A 74 -4.62 9.03 -6.63
CA VAL A 74 -4.22 8.93 -5.22
C VAL A 74 -2.88 9.65 -5.08
N LEU A 75 -2.80 10.63 -4.19
CA LEU A 75 -1.53 11.17 -3.72
C LEU A 75 -1.63 11.40 -2.21
N TYR A 76 -1.14 10.45 -1.42
CA TYR A 76 -1.34 10.45 0.02
C TYR A 76 -0.08 10.05 0.79
N SER A 77 0.25 10.82 1.83
CA SER A 77 1.33 10.55 2.77
C SER A 77 0.80 10.33 4.17
N CYS A 78 1.34 9.33 4.87
CA CYS A 78 1.03 9.18 6.29
C CYS A 78 1.53 10.40 7.09
N PRO A 79 0.69 10.94 8.00
CA PRO A 79 1.03 12.15 8.75
C PRO A 79 2.09 11.87 9.82
N ASN A 80 2.71 12.94 10.32
CA ASN A 80 3.53 12.93 11.55
C ASN A 80 4.68 11.91 11.56
N GLY A 81 5.28 11.61 10.40
CA GLY A 81 6.35 10.61 10.32
C GLY A 81 5.86 9.17 10.49
N GLY A 82 4.56 8.93 10.25
CA GLY A 82 3.98 7.59 10.23
C GLY A 82 4.22 6.85 8.92
N TYR A 83 3.89 5.56 8.93
CA TYR A 83 4.05 4.65 7.80
C TYR A 83 2.77 3.87 7.53
N ILE A 84 2.65 3.36 6.30
CA ILE A 84 1.51 2.56 5.87
C ILE A 84 1.58 1.17 6.53
N ASN A 85 0.56 0.88 7.30
CA ASN A 85 0.34 -0.38 8.02
C ASN A 85 -0.82 -1.19 7.41
N GLY A 86 -1.72 -0.53 6.71
CA GLY A 86 -2.90 -1.15 6.12
C GLY A 86 -3.52 -0.29 5.03
N ILE A 87 -4.42 -0.90 4.28
CA ILE A 87 -5.13 -0.31 3.15
C ILE A 87 -6.57 -0.80 3.17
N SER A 88 -7.50 0.10 2.87
CA SER A 88 -8.90 -0.22 2.65
C SER A 88 -9.35 0.43 1.35
N SER A 89 -10.10 -0.31 0.54
CA SER A 89 -10.64 0.21 -0.71
C SER A 89 -11.95 -0.47 -1.07
N TYR A 90 -12.75 0.20 -1.90
CA TYR A 90 -13.91 -0.41 -2.53
C TYR A 90 -13.95 -0.04 -4.01
N HIS A 91 -14.49 -0.97 -4.80
CA HIS A 91 -14.65 -0.86 -6.24
C HIS A 91 -16.04 -0.32 -6.60
N HIS A 92 -16.18 0.30 -7.76
CA HIS A 92 -17.47 0.74 -8.29
C HIS A 92 -17.57 0.57 -9.80
N ASN A 93 -18.38 -0.39 -10.24
CA ASN A 93 -18.46 -0.84 -11.63
C ASN A 93 -18.88 0.22 -12.66
N HIS A 94 -19.48 1.35 -12.26
CA HIS A 94 -19.70 2.43 -13.24
C HIS A 94 -18.41 3.13 -13.66
N TYR A 95 -17.47 3.26 -12.72
CA TYR A 95 -16.18 3.92 -12.95
C TYR A 95 -15.08 2.88 -13.22
N GLU A 96 -15.35 1.60 -12.98
CA GLU A 96 -14.38 0.50 -13.02
C GLU A 96 -13.08 0.86 -12.26
N ASP A 97 -13.27 1.46 -11.09
CA ASP A 97 -12.21 2.07 -10.32
C ASP A 97 -12.42 1.94 -8.80
N ARG A 98 -11.35 2.16 -8.03
CA ARG A 98 -11.33 2.07 -6.57
C ARG A 98 -11.06 3.42 -5.89
N ARG A 99 -11.80 3.64 -4.79
CA ARG A 99 -11.43 4.65 -3.78
C ARG A 99 -10.59 4.03 -2.68
N TYR A 100 -9.59 4.75 -2.22
CA TYR A 100 -8.59 4.24 -1.27
C TYR A 100 -8.60 4.98 0.07
N ARG A 101 -8.29 4.24 1.12
CA ARG A 101 -8.00 4.71 2.48
C ARG A 101 -6.76 4.00 2.96
N PHE A 102 -5.95 4.69 3.75
CA PHE A 102 -4.70 4.14 4.27
C PHE A 102 -4.68 4.17 5.79
N ARG A 103 -4.34 3.04 6.39
CA ARG A 103 -4.08 2.94 7.82
C ARG A 103 -2.63 3.33 8.06
N CYS A 104 -2.45 4.47 8.72
CA CYS A 104 -1.15 4.99 9.10
C CYS A 104 -0.86 4.66 10.55
N CYS A 105 0.36 4.17 10.82
CA CYS A 105 0.87 3.99 12.17
C CYS A 105 1.99 5.00 12.43
N VAL A 106 1.86 5.76 13.50
CA VAL A 106 2.73 6.87 13.90
C VAL A 106 3.43 6.48 15.21
N PRO A 107 4.76 6.26 15.18
CA PRO A 107 5.55 6.14 16.40
C PRO A 107 5.45 7.40 17.26
N TYR A 108 5.48 7.24 18.59
CA TYR A 108 5.60 8.39 19.49
C TYR A 108 6.91 9.17 19.24
N SER A 109 6.97 10.41 19.73
CA SER A 109 8.05 11.37 19.46
C SER A 109 9.45 10.76 19.60
N ARG A 110 10.41 11.29 18.81
CA ARG A 110 11.80 10.81 18.60
C ARG A 110 12.01 9.82 17.44
N HIS A 111 11.12 9.77 16.46
CA HIS A 111 11.39 9.08 15.19
C HIS A 111 11.26 10.08 14.04
N CYS A 112 12.14 9.99 13.05
CA CYS A 112 12.05 10.79 11.84
C CYS A 112 12.34 9.95 10.59
N HIS A 113 11.81 10.41 9.46
CA HIS A 113 12.10 9.82 8.17
C HIS A 113 13.42 10.36 7.61
N ARG A 114 14.24 9.47 7.06
CA ARG A 114 15.45 9.81 6.29
C ARG A 114 15.51 9.01 5.00
N ASN A 115 16.35 9.48 4.07
CA ASN A 115 16.62 8.80 2.81
C ASN A 115 15.33 8.44 2.06
N CYS A 116 14.40 9.40 1.98
CA CYS A 116 13.14 9.18 1.29
C CYS A 116 13.34 9.24 -0.22
N SER A 117 12.74 8.30 -0.94
CA SER A 117 12.73 8.30 -2.41
C SER A 117 11.46 7.66 -2.94
N TRP A 118 10.95 8.22 -4.03
CA TRP A 118 9.90 7.59 -4.83
C TRP A 118 10.48 6.43 -5.64
N THR A 119 9.70 5.35 -5.75
CA THR A 119 9.96 4.32 -6.74
C THR A 119 9.62 4.84 -8.15
N ASN A 120 10.14 4.17 -9.18
CA ASN A 120 9.47 4.20 -10.49
C ASN A 120 8.06 3.60 -10.36
N TRP A 121 7.24 3.72 -11.41
CA TRP A 121 6.00 2.95 -11.50
C TRP A 121 6.32 1.47 -11.29
N VAL A 122 5.69 0.84 -10.29
CA VAL A 122 5.96 -0.56 -9.95
C VAL A 122 5.26 -1.53 -10.90
N ASN A 123 4.38 -1.00 -11.75
CA ASN A 123 3.64 -1.72 -12.76
C ASN A 123 3.31 -0.81 -13.95
N ASP A 124 3.15 -1.44 -15.11
CA ASP A 124 2.40 -0.89 -16.23
C ASP A 124 0.91 -1.24 -16.10
N TRP A 125 0.09 -0.69 -16.99
CA TRP A 125 -1.34 -1.01 -17.05
C TRP A 125 -1.58 -2.49 -17.35
N ASP A 126 -2.69 -3.02 -16.86
CA ASP A 126 -3.16 -4.42 -16.96
C ASP A 126 -2.15 -5.45 -16.45
N SER A 127 -1.05 -4.97 -15.84
CA SER A 127 0.10 -5.78 -15.53
C SER A 127 0.08 -6.21 -14.08
N TYR A 128 0.51 -7.46 -13.88
CA TYR A 128 0.86 -8.00 -12.58
C TYR A 128 2.07 -7.25 -12.01
N PHE A 129 2.10 -7.06 -10.69
CA PHE A 129 3.33 -6.69 -10.00
C PHE A 129 3.48 -7.41 -8.65
N ASN A 130 4.74 -7.52 -8.24
CA ASN A 130 5.16 -8.00 -6.92
C ASN A 130 6.27 -7.11 -6.40
N TYR A 131 5.89 -6.07 -5.69
CA TYR A 131 6.82 -5.07 -5.17
C TYR A 131 7.26 -5.41 -3.76
N PHE A 132 8.57 -5.35 -3.50
CA PHE A 132 9.15 -5.50 -2.17
C PHE A 132 9.81 -4.21 -1.71
N VAL A 133 9.46 -3.77 -0.50
CA VAL A 133 10.13 -2.68 0.19
C VAL A 133 11.51 -3.16 0.67
N PRO A 134 12.59 -2.43 0.34
CA PRO A 134 13.94 -2.76 0.80
C PRO A 134 14.03 -2.88 2.33
N SER A 135 14.96 -3.70 2.82
CA SER A 135 15.17 -3.84 4.26
C SER A 135 15.57 -2.50 4.88
N GLY A 136 14.99 -2.18 6.05
CA GLY A 136 15.21 -0.89 6.73
C GLY A 136 14.33 0.26 6.24
N TYR A 137 13.52 0.04 5.20
CA TYR A 137 12.58 1.03 4.68
C TYR A 137 11.13 0.67 5.00
N VAL A 138 10.27 1.69 4.99
CA VAL A 138 8.80 1.59 5.09
C VAL A 138 8.16 2.39 3.97
N ILE A 139 6.91 2.08 3.62
CA ILE A 139 6.12 2.94 2.73
C ILE A 139 5.56 4.09 3.56
N ARG A 140 5.90 5.31 3.15
CA ARG A 140 5.36 6.55 3.72
C ARG A 140 4.19 7.08 2.90
N SER A 141 4.33 7.07 1.57
CA SER A 141 3.39 7.70 0.65
C SER A 141 3.03 6.79 -0.52
N VAL A 142 1.84 6.98 -1.06
CA VAL A 142 1.33 6.27 -2.25
C VAL A 142 0.95 7.31 -3.28
N HIS A 143 1.39 7.07 -4.51
CA HIS A 143 0.92 7.76 -5.71
C HIS A 143 0.32 6.74 -6.66
N SER A 144 -0.88 7.00 -7.16
CA SER A 144 -1.52 6.14 -8.15
C SER A 144 -2.37 6.96 -9.10
N ILE A 145 -2.35 6.61 -10.38
CA ILE A 145 -3.13 7.25 -11.43
C ILE A 145 -3.99 6.20 -12.13
N HIS A 146 -5.14 6.63 -12.62
CA HIS A 146 -6.12 5.82 -13.34
C HIS A 146 -6.08 6.14 -14.85
N ASP A 147 -6.45 5.18 -15.69
CA ASP A 147 -6.58 5.35 -17.14
C ASP A 147 -7.93 4.78 -17.61
N ASN A 148 -8.89 5.64 -17.92
CA ASN A 148 -10.26 5.23 -18.27
C ASN A 148 -10.38 4.45 -19.60
N HIS A 149 -9.30 4.32 -20.38
CA HIS A 149 -9.34 3.43 -21.55
C HIS A 149 -9.09 1.98 -21.15
N ARG A 150 -8.28 1.77 -20.12
CA ARG A 150 -7.90 0.45 -19.59
C ARG A 150 -8.63 0.09 -18.31
N GLU A 151 -9.29 1.06 -17.67
CA GLU A 151 -9.96 0.90 -16.38
C GLU A 151 -9.04 0.23 -15.36
N ASP A 152 -7.84 0.80 -15.25
CA ASP A 152 -6.77 0.27 -14.44
C ASP A 152 -5.93 1.38 -13.77
N ARG A 153 -5.17 1.00 -12.74
CA ARG A 153 -4.28 1.87 -11.99
C ARG A 153 -2.81 1.45 -12.06
N ARG A 154 -1.94 2.44 -12.21
CA ARG A 154 -0.49 2.31 -11.90
C ARG A 154 -0.18 2.81 -10.51
N PHE A 155 0.87 2.26 -9.91
CA PHE A 155 1.26 2.57 -8.53
C PHE A 155 2.73 2.99 -8.43
N GLN A 156 2.98 3.96 -7.55
CA GLN A 156 4.28 4.39 -7.06
C GLN A 156 4.23 4.51 -5.55
N PHE A 157 5.36 4.26 -4.90
CA PHE A 157 5.48 4.35 -3.45
C PHE A 157 6.66 5.25 -3.09
N GLU A 158 6.46 6.14 -2.12
CA GLU A 158 7.58 6.79 -1.45
C GLU A 158 7.99 5.92 -0.29
N ILE A 159 9.25 5.47 -0.32
CA ILE A 159 9.84 4.70 0.77
C ILE A 159 10.82 5.58 1.55
N CYS A 160 10.86 5.39 2.86
CA CYS A 160 11.77 6.11 3.75
C CYS A 160 12.36 5.14 4.78
N GLN A 161 13.55 5.46 5.29
CA GLN A 161 14.04 4.85 6.53
C GLN A 161 13.39 5.54 7.72
N ILE A 162 12.98 4.76 8.73
CA ILE A 162 12.62 5.32 10.05
C ILE A 162 13.83 5.21 10.95
N VAL A 163 14.33 6.36 11.42
CA VAL A 163 15.42 6.42 12.39
C VAL A 163 14.92 7.01 13.70
N LYS A 164 15.43 6.48 14.80
CA LYS A 164 15.27 7.12 16.11
C LYS A 164 16.20 8.33 16.16
N HIS A 165 15.69 9.44 16.65
CA HIS A 165 16.47 10.64 16.97
C HIS A 165 17.36 10.40 18.20
#